data_AF-A0A1H3N7Z6-F1
#
_entry.id   AF-A0A1H3N7Z6-F1
#
_cell.length_a   1.000
_cell.length_b   1.000
_cell.length_c   1.000
_cell.angle_alpha   90.00
_cell.angle_beta   90.00
_cell.angle_gamma   90.00
#
_symmetry.space_group_name_H-M   'P 1'
#
loop_
_entity.id
_entity.type
_entity.pdbx_description
1 polymer ?
#
loop_
_entity_poly.entity_id
_entity_poly.type
_entity_poly.pdbx_seq_one_letter_code
_entity_poly.pdbx_strand_id
1 'polypeptide(L)'
;MTDVMTTKKPKKQKAPSLIPVELIDQLLAQVQNKDAESILGESGLAGQLKKMLAERMLTAELSHHLASEGEASQNHRNGSSPKKVLTPGGELHLDIPRDRLASFEPKLV
;
A
#
# COMPACT_ATOMS: atom_id res chain seq x y z
N MET A 1 42.00 30.27 33.31
CA MET A 1 40.54 30.10 33.28
C MET A 1 40.07 30.47 31.88
N THR A 2 39.83 29.47 31.02
CA THR A 2 39.30 29.66 29.67
C THR A 2 38.04 28.81 29.54
N ASP A 3 36.89 29.47 29.55
CA ASP A 3 35.57 28.83 29.45
C ASP A 3 35.32 28.28 28.04
N VAL A 4 34.96 27.00 27.98
CA VAL A 4 34.57 26.30 26.75
C VAL A 4 33.08 26.54 26.51
N MET A 5 32.73 27.43 25.57
CA MET A 5 31.36 27.59 25.11
C MET A 5 30.91 26.36 24.32
N THR A 6 30.02 25.54 24.90
CA THR A 6 29.36 24.45 24.18
C THR A 6 28.14 24.98 23.44
N THR A 7 28.18 25.00 22.11
CA THR A 7 27.04 25.41 21.28
C THR A 7 26.09 24.23 21.08
N LYS A 8 24.95 24.24 21.77
CA LYS A 8 23.90 23.22 21.63
C LYS A 8 23.16 23.40 20.30
N LYS A 9 23.35 22.47 19.36
CA LYS A 9 22.74 22.48 18.02
C LYS A 9 21.20 22.42 18.13
N PRO A 10 20.44 23.26 17.40
CA PRO A 10 18.99 23.31 17.52
C PRO A 10 18.34 22.03 16.98
N LYS A 11 17.47 21.38 17.78
CA LYS A 11 16.67 20.22 17.36
C LYS A 11 15.60 20.69 16.37
N LYS A 12 15.73 20.29 15.09
CA LYS A 12 14.66 20.46 14.08
C LYS A 12 13.42 19.66 14.51
N GLN A 13 12.27 20.31 14.56
CA GLN A 13 10.98 19.66 14.79
C GLN A 13 10.64 18.78 13.56
N LYS A 14 10.37 17.49 13.79
CA LYS A 14 9.92 16.56 12.73
C LYS A 14 8.47 16.86 12.38
N ALA A 15 8.16 16.93 11.09
CA ALA A 15 6.79 17.00 10.60
C ALA A 15 5.97 15.79 11.11
N PRO A 16 4.66 15.94 11.34
CA PRO A 16 3.81 14.84 11.77
C PRO A 16 3.86 13.71 10.71
N SER A 17 4.09 12.48 11.17
CA SER A 17 4.12 11.31 10.30
C SER A 17 2.70 11.00 9.79
N LEU A 18 2.59 10.64 8.51
CA LEU A 18 1.30 10.30 7.87
C LEU A 18 0.65 9.07 8.53
N ILE A 19 1.49 8.15 9.01
CA ILE A 19 1.09 6.94 9.73
C ILE A 19 1.45 7.15 11.21
N PRO A 20 0.47 7.00 12.13
CA PRO A 20 0.74 6.97 13.56
C PRO A 20 1.76 5.89 13.94
N VAL A 21 2.68 6.22 14.85
CA VAL A 21 3.73 5.28 15.29
C VAL A 21 3.12 4.01 15.90
N GLU A 22 2.02 4.16 16.63
CA GLU A 22 1.30 3.04 17.24
C GLU A 22 0.85 1.98 16.23
N LEU A 23 0.45 2.38 15.01
CA LEU A 23 0.08 1.43 13.95
C LEU A 23 1.30 0.68 13.42
N ILE A 24 2.46 1.33 13.35
CA ILE A 24 3.71 0.68 12.96
C ILE A 24 4.10 -0.37 14.02
N ASP A 25 3.99 -0.02 15.29
CA ASP A 25 4.28 -0.95 16.39
C ASP A 25 3.32 -2.16 16.37
N GLN A 26 2.03 -1.94 16.08
CA GLN A 26 1.06 -3.01 15.91
C GLN A 26 1.40 -3.93 14.74
N LEU A 27 1.80 -3.38 13.59
CA LEU A 27 2.22 -4.19 12.43
C LEU A 27 3.48 -4.99 12.75
N LEU A 28 4.49 -4.37 13.36
CA LEU A 28 5.73 -5.05 13.75
C LEU A 28 5.53 -6.11 14.84
N ALA A 29 4.51 -5.97 15.69
CA ALA A 29 4.16 -6.96 16.70
C ALA A 29 3.57 -8.25 16.09
N GLN A 30 2.95 -8.15 14.91
CA GLN A 30 2.36 -9.31 14.21
C GLN A 30 3.39 -10.11 13.39
N VAL A 31 4.55 -9.53 13.09
CA VAL A 31 5.62 -10.21 12.36
C VAL A 31 6.37 -11.16 13.30
N GLN A 32 6.42 -12.44 12.93
CA GLN A 32 7.05 -13.51 13.72
C GLN A 32 8.59 -13.37 13.77
N ASN A 33 9.22 -13.13 12.62
CA ASN A 33 10.67 -12.94 12.49
C ASN A 33 10.98 -11.46 12.25
N LYS A 34 11.84 -10.87 13.09
CA LYS A 34 12.18 -9.44 13.02
C LYS A 34 13.46 -9.16 12.24
N ASP A 35 13.77 -10.00 11.25
CA ASP A 35 14.90 -9.78 10.35
C ASP A 35 14.53 -8.82 9.20
N ALA A 36 15.55 -8.36 8.48
CA ALA A 36 15.37 -7.37 7.42
C ALA A 36 14.47 -7.89 6.29
N GLU A 37 14.61 -9.16 5.91
CA GLU A 37 13.82 -9.76 4.83
C GLU A 37 12.33 -9.89 5.20
N SER A 38 11.99 -10.35 6.40
CA SER A 38 10.58 -10.49 6.81
C SER A 38 9.87 -9.14 6.95
N ILE A 39 10.60 -8.06 7.24
CA ILE A 39 10.03 -6.72 7.42
C ILE A 39 10.02 -5.94 6.10
N LEU A 40 11.16 -5.85 5.41
CA LEU A 40 11.38 -4.96 4.27
C LEU A 40 11.37 -5.66 2.92
N GLY A 41 11.46 -6.99 2.89
CA GLY A 41 11.45 -7.78 1.66
C GLY A 41 10.08 -7.76 0.96
N GLU A 42 10.09 -8.12 -0.32
CA GLU A 42 8.87 -8.12 -1.17
C GLU A 42 7.89 -9.26 -0.81
N SER A 43 8.40 -10.34 -0.21
CA SER A 43 7.57 -11.39 0.42
C SER A 43 7.22 -11.10 1.88
N GLY A 44 7.84 -10.07 2.47
CA GLY A 44 7.67 -9.66 3.86
C GLY A 44 6.52 -8.66 4.05
N LEU A 45 6.49 -8.04 5.24
CA LEU A 45 5.46 -7.08 5.64
C LEU A 45 5.33 -5.91 4.64
N ALA A 46 6.44 -5.32 4.22
CA ALA A 46 6.43 -4.19 3.30
C ALA A 46 5.81 -4.57 1.93
N GLY A 47 6.18 -5.72 1.37
CA GLY A 47 5.60 -6.20 0.11
C GLY A 47 4.11 -6.51 0.23
N GLN A 48 3.68 -7.12 1.35
CA GLN A 48 2.26 -7.35 1.62
C GLN A 48 1.47 -6.04 1.73
N LEU A 49 2.03 -5.01 2.38
CA LEU A 49 1.40 -3.69 2.45
C LEU A 49 1.28 -3.04 1.07
N LYS A 50 2.31 -3.13 0.22
CA LYS A 50 2.24 -2.65 -1.18
C LYS A 50 1.14 -3.37 -1.94
N LYS A 51 1.07 -4.71 -1.84
CA LYS A 51 0.01 -5.53 -2.44
C LYS A 51 -1.37 -5.03 -2.00
N MET A 52 -1.60 -4.95 -0.70
CA MET A 52 -2.89 -4.55 -0.13
C MET A 52 -3.30 -3.13 -0.56
N LEU A 53 -2.36 -2.19 -0.59
CA LEU A 53 -2.63 -0.82 -1.06
C LEU A 53 -3.03 -0.80 -2.54
N ALA A 54 -2.29 -1.50 -3.40
CA ALA A 54 -2.58 -1.57 -4.82
C ALA A 54 -3.95 -2.22 -5.09
N GLU A 55 -4.26 -3.36 -4.46
CA GLU A 55 -5.54 -4.05 -4.61
C GLU A 55 -6.71 -3.22 -4.08
N ARG A 56 -6.48 -2.48 -2.98
CA ARG A 56 -7.50 -1.57 -2.43
C ARG A 56 -7.79 -0.42 -3.40
N MET A 57 -6.78 0.15 -4.03
CA MET A 57 -6.95 1.17 -5.06
C MET A 57 -7.69 0.62 -6.29
N LEU A 58 -7.29 -0.55 -6.80
CA LEU A 58 -7.97 -1.22 -7.91
C LEU A 58 -9.46 -1.50 -7.59
N THR A 59 -9.75 -1.93 -6.37
CA THR A 59 -11.13 -2.14 -5.92
C THR A 59 -11.92 -0.83 -5.88
N ALA A 60 -11.29 0.27 -5.46
CA ALA A 60 -11.91 1.59 -5.47
C ALA A 60 -12.17 2.07 -6.91
N GLU A 61 -11.23 1.87 -7.84
CA GLU A 61 -11.41 2.15 -9.26
C GLU A 61 -12.60 1.40 -9.85
N LEU A 62 -12.70 0.08 -9.61
CA LEU A 62 -13.84 -0.71 -10.08
C LEU A 62 -15.17 -0.24 -9.45
N SER A 63 -15.15 0.17 -8.18
CA SER A 63 -16.35 0.71 -7.52
C SER A 63 -16.82 1.99 -8.21
N HIS A 64 -15.89 2.88 -8.54
CA HIS A 64 -16.18 4.11 -9.24
C HIS A 64 -16.68 3.83 -10.68
N HIS A 65 -16.04 2.90 -11.39
CA HIS A 65 -16.46 2.45 -12.71
C HIS A 65 -17.92 2.01 -12.72
N LEU A 66 -18.28 1.05 -11.86
CA LEU A 66 -19.65 0.53 -11.76
C LEU A 66 -20.67 1.61 -11.34
N ALA A 67 -20.28 2.53 -10.45
CA ALA A 67 -21.15 3.64 -10.03
C ALA A 67 -21.46 4.61 -11.19
N SER A 68 -20.56 4.72 -12.18
CA SER A 68 -20.75 5.61 -13.34
C SER A 68 -21.69 5.05 -14.41
N GLU A 69 -21.97 3.74 -14.41
CA GLU A 69 -22.82 3.10 -15.43
C GLU A 69 -24.34 3.29 -15.20
N GLY A 70 -24.74 3.82 -14.02
CA GLY A 70 -26.13 4.11 -13.67
C GLY A 70 -26.95 2.88 -13.25
N GLU A 71 -28.13 3.11 -12.65
CA GLU A 71 -28.94 2.07 -12.00
C GLU A 71 -29.51 1.00 -12.95
N ALA A 72 -29.60 1.31 -14.25
CA ALA A 72 -30.09 0.37 -15.26
C ALA A 72 -29.01 -0.60 -15.78
N SER A 73 -27.74 -0.41 -15.41
CA SER A 73 -26.66 -1.31 -15.84
C SER A 73 -26.82 -2.70 -15.23
N GLN A 74 -26.67 -3.73 -16.07
CA GLN A 74 -26.55 -5.12 -15.60
C GLN A 74 -25.13 -5.47 -15.14
N ASN A 75 -24.20 -4.53 -15.24
CA ASN A 75 -22.83 -4.76 -14.86
C ASN A 75 -22.67 -4.84 -13.34
N HIS A 76 -21.81 -5.75 -12.92
CA HIS A 76 -21.53 -5.99 -11.51
C HIS A 76 -20.15 -6.62 -11.39
N ARG A 77 -19.63 -6.70 -10.17
CA ARG A 77 -18.33 -7.35 -9.92
C ARG A 77 -18.38 -8.83 -10.25
N ASN A 78 -17.33 -9.34 -10.91
CA ASN A 78 -17.21 -10.73 -11.33
C ASN A 78 -15.87 -11.33 -10.88
N GLY A 79 -15.61 -11.25 -9.57
CA GLY A 79 -14.40 -11.77 -8.94
C GLY A 79 -13.13 -10.98 -9.31
N SER A 80 -12.00 -11.67 -9.30
CA SER A 80 -10.68 -11.11 -9.61
C SER A 80 -9.86 -12.05 -10.50
N SER A 81 -8.70 -11.60 -10.97
CA SER A 81 -7.72 -12.43 -11.68
C SER A 81 -6.30 -12.08 -11.26
N PRO A 82 -5.42 -13.07 -11.10
CA PRO A 82 -4.03 -12.83 -10.71
C PRO A 82 -3.26 -12.16 -11.86
N LYS A 83 -2.49 -11.11 -11.55
CA LYS A 83 -1.50 -10.49 -12.44
C LYS A 83 -0.19 -10.30 -11.69
N LYS A 84 0.91 -10.57 -12.39
CA LYS A 84 2.27 -10.33 -11.92
C LYS A 84 2.73 -8.99 -12.49
N VAL A 85 2.97 -8.01 -11.63
CA VAL A 85 3.40 -6.65 -11.99
C VAL A 85 4.86 -6.48 -11.60
N LEU A 86 5.71 -6.12 -12.54
CA LEU A 86 7.11 -5.84 -12.28
C LEU A 86 7.25 -4.43 -11.70
N THR A 87 7.79 -4.33 -10.49
CA THR A 87 8.09 -3.06 -9.83
C THR A 87 9.62 -2.91 -9.66
N PRO A 88 10.13 -1.71 -9.36
CA PRO A 88 11.56 -1.53 -9.07
C PRO A 88 12.07 -2.38 -7.89
N GLY A 89 11.19 -2.75 -6.96
CA GLY A 89 11.52 -3.58 -5.80
C GLY A 89 11.39 -5.08 -6.03
N GLY A 90 10.94 -5.50 -7.22
CA GLY A 90 10.68 -6.89 -7.55
C GLY A 90 9.28 -7.14 -8.11
N GLU A 91 8.94 -8.42 -8.23
CA GLU A 91 7.65 -8.87 -8.73
C GLU A 91 6.57 -8.76 -7.67
N LEU A 92 5.46 -8.10 -8.00
CA LEU A 92 4.29 -7.96 -7.15
C LEU A 92 3.12 -8.78 -7.71
N HIS A 93 2.61 -9.71 -6.91
CA HIS A 93 1.45 -10.53 -7.28
C HIS A 93 0.17 -9.84 -6.80
N LEU A 94 -0.70 -9.43 -7.74
CA LEU A 94 -1.94 -8.71 -7.48
C LEU A 94 -3.16 -9.49 -7.96
N ASP A 95 -4.25 -9.41 -7.22
CA ASP A 95 -5.56 -9.91 -7.58
C ASP A 95 -6.40 -8.76 -8.17
N ILE A 96 -6.44 -8.65 -9.50
CA ILE A 96 -7.10 -7.55 -10.20
C ILE A 96 -8.62 -7.79 -10.22
N PRO A 97 -9.43 -6.87 -9.68
CA PRO A 97 -10.88 -7.01 -9.67
C PRO A 97 -11.44 -6.76 -11.07
N ARG A 98 -12.52 -7.46 -11.42
CA ARG A 98 -13.15 -7.39 -12.75
C ARG A 98 -14.65 -7.17 -12.64
N ASP A 99 -15.23 -6.61 -13.70
CA ASP A 99 -16.65 -6.48 -13.91
C ASP A 99 -17.21 -7.62 -14.78
N ARG A 100 -18.53 -7.74 -14.86
CA ARG A 100 -19.23 -8.82 -15.58
C ARG A 100 -19.18 -8.63 -17.09
N LEU A 101 -19.28 -7.39 -17.54
CA LEU A 101 -19.30 -7.04 -18.96
C LEU A 101 -17.90 -6.87 -19.56
N ALA A 102 -16.84 -7.03 -18.75
CA ALA A 102 -15.45 -6.83 -19.15
C ALA A 102 -15.20 -5.43 -19.75
N SER A 103 -15.90 -4.41 -19.26
CA SER A 103 -15.75 -3.01 -19.66
C SER A 103 -14.76 -2.24 -18.77
N PHE A 104 -14.37 -2.80 -17.63
CA PHE A 104 -13.47 -2.14 -16.70
C PHE A 104 -12.00 -2.25 -17.14
N GLU A 105 -11.37 -1.11 -17.39
CA GLU A 105 -9.93 -0.99 -17.63
C GLU A 105 -9.26 -0.29 -16.43
N PRO A 106 -8.47 -1.01 -15.60
CA PRO A 106 -7.80 -0.43 -14.46
C PRO A 106 -6.70 0.54 -14.90
N LYS A 107 -6.52 1.64 -14.16
CA LYS A 107 -5.53 2.68 -14.49
C LYS A 107 -4.18 2.46 -13.80
N LEU A 108 -4.19 1.76 -12.67
CA LEU A 108 -3.01 1.56 -11.85
C LEU A 108 -1.97 0.60 -12.47
N VAL A 109 -2.38 -0.38 -13.30
CA VAL A 109 -1.59 -1.58 -13.64
C VAL A 109 -1.61 -1.98 -15.10
#